data_AF-A0AB39XP95-F1
#
_entry.id   AF-A0AB39XP95-F1
#
_cell.length_a   1.000
_cell.length_b   1.000
_cell.length_c   1.000
_cell.angle_alpha   90.00
_cell.angle_beta   90.00
_cell.angle_gamma   90.00
#
_symmetry.space_group_name_H-M   'P 1'
#
loop_
_entity.id
_entity.type
_entity.pdbx_description
1 polymer ?
#
loop_
_entity_poly.entity_id
_entity_poly.type
_entity_poly.pdbx_seq_one_letter_code
_entity_poly.pdbx_strand_id
1 'polypeptide(L)' 'MTSKSIILFPGMIKPLRLARVYGFLIQRGDGLYHPGGNQRICTMAMARKMVEGGWLEQHGQRYEPTEQGLRAAE' A
#
# COMPACT_ATOMS: atom_id res chain seq x y z
N MET A 1 1.08 1.73 -25.35
CA MET A 1 1.47 1.26 -24.00
C MET A 1 0.39 0.31 -23.53
N THR A 2 0.70 -0.96 -23.35
CA THR A 2 -0.24 -1.94 -22.82
C THR A 2 -0.51 -1.61 -21.35
N SER A 3 -1.65 -0.99 -21.07
CA SER A 3 -2.16 -0.81 -19.70
C SER A 3 -2.39 -2.19 -19.08
N LYS A 4 -1.34 -2.77 -18.49
CA LYS A 4 -1.49 -3.92 -17.60
C LYS A 4 -2.31 -3.43 -16.41
N SER A 5 -3.60 -3.71 -16.46
CA SER A 5 -4.48 -3.51 -15.32
C SER A 5 -3.97 -4.42 -14.22
N ILE A 6 -3.25 -3.88 -13.22
CA ILE A 6 -2.94 -4.65 -12.04
C ILE A 6 -4.28 -4.92 -11.36
N ILE A 7 -4.59 -6.19 -11.13
CA ILE A 7 -5.81 -6.62 -10.46
C ILE A 7 -5.53 -6.63 -8.95
N LEU A 8 -6.43 -6.03 -8.18
CA LEU A 8 -6.40 -6.07 -6.73
C LEU A 8 -6.57 -7.54 -6.28
N PHE A 9 -5.60 -8.09 -5.53
CA PHE A 9 -5.70 -9.43 -4.98
C PHE A 9 -5.90 -9.40 -3.45
N PRO A 10 -6.47 -10.46 -2.84
CA PRO A 10 -6.87 -10.44 -1.42
C PRO A 10 -5.77 -10.02 -0.43
N GLY A 11 -4.50 -10.35 -0.74
CA GLY A 11 -3.35 -9.95 0.07
C GLY A 11 -3.09 -8.44 0.16
N MET A 12 -3.62 -7.65 -0.77
CA MET A 12 -3.49 -6.17 -0.79
C MET A 12 -4.52 -5.47 0.11
N ILE A 13 -5.63 -6.11 0.44
CA ILE A 13 -6.73 -5.49 1.19
C ILE A 13 -6.30 -5.05 2.59
N LYS A 14 -5.60 -5.93 3.33
CA LYS A 14 -5.14 -5.61 4.68
C LYS A 14 -4.19 -4.40 4.71
N PRO A 15 -3.16 -4.32 3.85
CA PRO A 15 -2.32 -3.13 3.73
C PRO A 15 -3.11 -1.85 3.44
N LEU A 16 -4.06 -1.88 2.50
CA LEU A 16 -4.86 -0.70 2.15
C LEU A 16 -5.77 -0.26 3.31
N ARG A 17 -6.38 -1.21 4.03
CA ARG A 17 -7.15 -0.91 5.26
C ARG A 17 -6.29 -0.24 6.33
N LEU A 18 -5.07 -0.73 6.54
CA LEU A 18 -4.17 -0.11 7.51
C LEU A 18 -3.66 1.26 7.04
N ALA A 19 -3.37 1.43 5.74
CA ALA A 19 -3.04 2.73 5.17
C ALA A 19 -4.19 3.73 5.38
N ARG A 20 -5.45 3.31 5.20
CA ARG A 20 -6.64 4.11 5.50
C ARG A 20 -6.74 4.48 6.99
N VAL A 21 -6.51 3.55 7.91
CA VAL A 21 -6.60 3.80 9.36
C VAL A 21 -5.53 4.78 9.84
N TYR A 22 -4.29 4.62 9.36
CA TYR A 22 -3.16 5.43 9.84
C TYR A 22 -2.87 6.67 8.97
N GLY A 23 -3.56 6.83 7.84
CA GLY A 23 -3.28 7.86 6.83
C GLY A 23 -2.08 7.56 5.95
N PHE A 24 -1.10 6.79 6.44
CA PHE A 24 0.06 6.34 5.67
C PHE A 24 0.70 5.09 6.29
N LEU A 25 1.50 4.38 5.49
CA LEU A 25 2.44 3.36 5.93
C LEU A 25 3.89 3.85 5.76
N ILE A 26 4.81 3.28 6.51
CA ILE A 26 6.23 3.64 6.52
C ILE A 26 7.04 2.46 5.98
N GLN A 27 7.89 2.72 5.00
CA GLN A 27 8.91 1.79 4.55
C GLN A 27 10.01 1.66 5.61
N ARG A 28 10.32 0.42 5.99
CA ARG A 28 11.49 0.08 6.82
C ARG A 28 12.08 -1.22 6.30
N GLY A 29 13.38 -1.22 5.96
CA GLY A 29 14.04 -2.41 5.44
C GLY A 29 13.29 -3.00 4.23
N ASP A 30 12.76 -4.21 4.40
CA ASP A 30 12.14 -5.01 3.33
C ASP A 30 10.62 -4.93 3.24
N GLY A 31 9.97 -4.03 3.99
CA GLY A 31 8.51 -3.92 3.98
C GLY A 31 7.91 -2.59 4.42
N LEU A 32 6.58 -2.56 4.37
CA LEU A 32 5.76 -1.49 4.93
C LEU A 32 5.27 -1.84 6.33
N TYR A 33 5.19 -0.83 7.18
CA TYR A 33 4.81 -0.89 8.58
C TYR A 33 3.84 0.25 8.86
N HIS A 34 2.97 0.09 9.85
CA HIS A 34 2.20 1.25 10.32
C HIS A 34 3.10 2.14 11.22
N PRO A 35 2.78 3.43 11.34
CA PRO A 35 3.42 4.31 12.31
C PRO A 35 3.35 3.72 13.73
N GLY A 36 4.48 3.74 14.45
CA GLY A 36 4.60 3.19 15.81
C GLY A 36 4.59 1.65 15.91
N GLY A 37 4.43 0.92 14.80
CA GLY A 37 4.42 -0.54 14.77
C GLY A 37 5.76 -1.16 14.39
N ASN A 38 5.97 -2.40 14.83
CA ASN A 38 7.09 -3.25 14.41
C ASN A 38 6.65 -4.46 13.59
N GLN A 39 5.35 -4.68 13.43
CA GLN A 39 4.84 -5.75 12.60
C GLN A 39 4.80 -5.32 11.14
N ARG A 40 5.45 -6.10 10.27
CA ARG A 40 5.41 -5.89 8.83
C ARG A 40 4.00 -6.14 8.31
N ILE A 41 3.48 -5.19 7.55
CA ILE A 41 2.15 -5.23 6.91
C ILE A 41 2.22 -5.94 5.56
N CYS A 42 3.19 -5.56 4.73
CA CYS A 42 3.47 -6.22 3.46
C CYS A 42 4.94 -6.06 3.07
N THR A 43 5.39 -6.87 2.12
CA THR A 43 6.72 -6.75 1.53
C THR A 43 6.81 -5.54 0.60
N MET A 44 8.01 -5.05 0.33
CA MET A 44 8.21 -3.99 -0.67
C MET A 44 7.75 -4.39 -2.07
N ALA A 45 7.86 -5.66 -2.44
CA ALA A 45 7.37 -6.14 -3.73
C ALA A 45 5.84 -5.96 -3.86
N MET A 46 5.10 -6.18 -2.77
CA MET A 46 3.66 -5.95 -2.76
C MET A 46 3.32 -4.45 -2.75
N ALA A 47 4.07 -3.65 -1.98
CA ALA A 47 3.93 -2.20 -1.98
C ALA A 47 4.10 -1.60 -3.38
N ARG A 48 5.12 -2.04 -4.12
CA ARG A 48 5.36 -1.60 -5.50
C ARG A 48 4.20 -1.93 -6.42
N LYS A 49 3.64 -3.14 -6.35
CA LYS A 49 2.43 -3.49 -7.11
C LYS A 49 1.23 -2.60 -6.76
N MET A 50 1.10 -2.22 -5.48
CA MET A 50 0.03 -1.33 -5.05
C MET A 50 0.22 0.10 -5.56
N VAL A 51 1.47 0.57 -5.68
CA VAL A 51 1.81 1.86 -6.31
C VAL A 51 1.60 1.81 -7.83
N GLU A 52 2.12 0.79 -8.50
CA GLU A 52 1.96 0.58 -9.95
C GLU A 52 0.48 0.47 -10.36
N GLY A 53 -0.36 -0.09 -9.51
CA GLY A 53 -1.81 -0.20 -9.72
C GLY A 53 -2.62 1.00 -9.22
N GLY A 54 -1.97 2.05 -8.71
CA GLY A 54 -2.61 3.31 -8.34
C GLY A 54 -3.41 3.28 -7.03
N TRP A 55 -3.20 2.30 -6.16
CA TRP A 55 -3.86 2.25 -4.84
C TRP A 55 -3.06 2.95 -3.73
N LEU A 56 -1.74 3.08 -3.91
CA LEU A 56 -0.87 3.84 -3.01
C LEU A 56 -0.06 4.85 -3.80
N GLU A 57 0.27 5.97 -3.17
CA GLU A 57 1.29 6.92 -3.61
C GLU A 57 2.49 6.87 -2.68
N GLN A 58 3.70 6.99 -3.24
CA GLN A 58 4.94 6.99 -2.47
C GLN A 58 5.52 8.40 -2.37
N HIS A 59 5.70 8.87 -1.13
CA HIS A 59 6.39 10.12 -0.80
C HIS A 59 7.62 9.82 0.07
N GLY A 60 8.77 9.62 -0.57
CA GLY A 60 9.99 9.18 0.11
C GLY A 60 9.79 7.78 0.74
N GLN A 61 9.81 7.72 2.07
CA GLN A 61 9.57 6.48 2.83
C GLN A 61 8.10 6.31 3.28
N ARG A 62 7.22 7.24 2.94
CA ARG A 62 5.79 7.17 3.28
C ARG A 62 4.98 6.67 2.09
N TYR A 63 3.98 5.86 2.38
CA TYR A 63 3.05 5.29 1.41
C TYR A 63 1.62 5.64 1.82
N GLU A 64 0.98 6.51 1.05
CA GLU A 64 -0.34 7.07 1.35
C GLU A 64 -1.40 6.41 0.46
N PRO A 65 -2.63 6.16 0.95
CA PRO A 65 -3.68 5.62 0.12
C PRO A 65 -4.23 6.69 -0.85
N THR A 66 -4.37 6.32 -2.11
CA THR A 66 -5.10 7.15 -3.09
C THR A 66 -6.61 7.00 -2.87
N GLU A 67 -7.44 7.81 -3.53
CA GLU A 67 -8.90 7.62 -3.53
C GLU A 67 -9.32 6.22 -4.01
N GLN A 68 -8.57 5.64 -4.96
CA GLN A 68 -8.79 4.26 -5.41
C GLN A 68 -8.43 3.25 -4.32
N GLY A 69 -7.31 3.46 -3.63
CA GLY A 69 -6.90 2.64 -2.48
C GLY A 69 -7.88 2.68 -1.32
N LEU A 70 -8.45 3.85 -1.04
CA LEU A 70 -9.46 4.04 0.00
C LEU A 70 -10.75 3.28 -0.32
N ARG A 71 -11.25 3.37 -1.56
CA ARG A 71 -12.43 2.62 -2.02
C ARG A 71 -12.20 1.11 -2.02
N ALA A 72 -11.01 0.66 -2.40
CA ALA A 72 -10.62 -0.75 -2.36
C ALA A 72 -10.52 -1.33 -0.95
N ALA A 73 -10.46 -0.48 0.09
CA ALA A 73 -10.36 -0.89 1.48
C ALA A 73 -11.72 -1.00 2.21
N GLU A 74 -12.81 -0.56 1.57
CA GLU A 74 -14.19 -0.81 2.03
C GLU A 74 -14.47 -2.32 1.97
#